data_AF-A0A7V1PX96-F1
#
_entry.id   AF-A0A7V1PX96-F1
#
_cell.length_a   1.000
_cell.length_b   1.000
_cell.length_c   1.000
_cell.angle_alpha   90.00
_cell.angle_beta   90.00
_cell.angle_gamma   90.00
#
_symmetry.space_group_name_H-M   'P 1'
#
loop_
_entity.id
_entity.type
_entity.pdbx_description
1 polymer ?
#
loop_
_entity_poly.entity_id
_entity_poly.type
_entity_poly.pdbx_seq_one_letter_code
_entity_poly.pdbx_strand_id
1 'polypeptide(L)'
;MNDKVLQLRLSYITGLRPVVLDELKRFSFKILDESEDSVFIEFSEEILSKVKKMRSVSRAYLVLQSDIYHPKYISNHKSILGNLIDIIVRYDNFKTFKISCAGSDSPEVKSIAKYIQDTYKVEESDEADLKIHIIKPKYTWEVGTQITPRPLSVRDYKQYMNDKVLQLRLSY
;
A
#
# COMPACT_ATOMS: atom_id res chain seq x y z
N MET A 1 -9.17 -10.13 -23.74
CA MET A 1 -7.92 -9.83 -22.99
C MET A 1 -8.36 -9.26 -21.66
N ASN A 2 -8.09 -9.95 -20.56
CA ASN A 2 -8.69 -9.67 -19.26
C ASN A 2 -8.29 -8.26 -18.82
N ASP A 3 -9.26 -7.38 -18.64
CA ASP A 3 -9.05 -6.01 -18.18
C ASP A 3 -8.20 -6.02 -16.93
N LYS A 4 -7.21 -5.12 -16.89
CA LYS A 4 -6.37 -4.88 -15.72
C LYS A 4 -7.25 -4.28 -14.64
N VAL A 5 -7.97 -5.12 -13.89
CA VAL A 5 -8.85 -4.64 -12.83
C VAL A 5 -7.94 -4.11 -11.72
N LEU A 6 -7.90 -2.79 -11.62
CA LEU A 6 -7.27 -2.09 -10.52
C LEU A 6 -8.08 -2.38 -9.25
N GLN A 7 -7.39 -2.74 -8.17
CA GLN A 7 -8.04 -3.18 -6.93
C GLN A 7 -7.36 -2.56 -5.73
N LEU A 8 -8.04 -2.60 -4.59
CA LEU A 8 -7.45 -2.25 -3.31
C LEU A 8 -7.29 -3.50 -2.47
N ARG A 9 -6.05 -3.75 -2.04
CA ARG A 9 -5.74 -4.76 -1.03
C ARG A 9 -5.66 -4.10 0.33
N LEU A 10 -6.57 -4.47 1.23
CA LEU A 10 -6.57 -4.02 2.60
C LEU A 10 -6.02 -5.13 3.48
N SER A 11 -4.94 -4.87 4.21
CA SER A 11 -4.30 -5.82 5.12
C SER A 11 -4.67 -5.49 6.57
N TYR A 12 -4.99 -6.50 7.36
CA TYR A 12 -5.41 -6.37 8.75
C TYR A 12 -4.82 -7.49 9.61
N ILE A 13 -4.85 -7.32 10.93
CA ILE A 13 -4.34 -8.33 11.87
C ILE A 13 -5.28 -9.53 11.86
N THR A 14 -4.73 -10.74 11.81
CA THR A 14 -5.49 -11.99 11.95
C THR A 14 -6.41 -11.93 13.17
N GLY A 15 -7.68 -12.32 12.98
CA GLY A 15 -8.72 -12.21 14.01
C GLY A 15 -9.56 -10.93 13.96
N LEU A 16 -9.10 -9.86 13.28
CA LEU A 16 -9.92 -8.65 13.04
C LEU A 16 -10.87 -8.78 11.85
N ARG A 17 -10.82 -9.88 11.10
CA ARG A 17 -11.64 -10.10 9.91
C ARG A 17 -13.13 -9.75 10.12
N PRO A 18 -13.83 -10.19 11.18
CA PRO A 18 -15.24 -9.86 11.36
C PRO A 18 -15.49 -8.34 11.49
N VAL A 19 -14.59 -7.64 12.18
CA VAL A 19 -14.65 -6.18 12.39
C VAL A 19 -14.42 -5.44 11.07
N VAL A 20 -13.44 -5.90 10.28
CA VAL A 20 -13.13 -5.31 8.97
C VAL A 20 -14.32 -5.50 8.03
N LEU A 21 -14.88 -6.71 7.92
CA LEU A 21 -16.01 -6.99 7.04
C LEU A 21 -17.26 -6.18 7.43
N ASP A 22 -17.50 -5.96 8.72
CA ASP A 22 -18.58 -5.07 9.18
C ASP A 22 -18.33 -3.61 8.78
N GLU A 23 -17.10 -3.12 8.97
CA GLU A 23 -16.70 -1.78 8.53
C GLU A 23 -16.84 -1.62 7.01
N LEU A 24 -16.47 -2.65 6.23
CA LEU A 24 -16.60 -2.59 4.77
C LEU A 24 -18.04 -2.49 4.30
N LYS A 25 -18.95 -3.22 4.94
CA LYS A 25 -20.39 -3.16 4.66
C LYS A 25 -20.95 -1.76 4.95
N ARG A 26 -20.56 -1.15 6.07
CA ARG A 26 -20.99 0.22 6.44
C ARG A 26 -20.57 1.27 5.40
N PHE A 27 -19.39 1.11 4.81
CA PHE A 27 -18.89 2.00 3.76
C PHE A 27 -19.38 1.62 2.34
N SER A 28 -20.14 0.53 2.22
CA SER A 28 -20.66 -0.03 0.97
C SER A 28 -19.58 -0.37 -0.05
N PHE A 29 -18.46 -0.96 0.40
CA PHE A 29 -17.44 -1.46 -0.52
C PHE A 29 -17.87 -2.78 -1.15
N LYS A 30 -17.49 -2.97 -2.42
CA LYS A 30 -17.65 -4.23 -3.14
C LYS A 30 -16.41 -5.10 -2.92
N ILE A 31 -16.60 -6.21 -2.23
CA ILE A 31 -15.54 -7.19 -1.96
C ILE A 31 -15.36 -8.08 -3.19
N LEU A 32 -14.11 -8.31 -3.57
CA LEU A 32 -13.71 -9.13 -4.71
C LEU A 32 -13.14 -10.48 -4.27
N ASP A 33 -12.34 -10.49 -3.20
CA ASP A 33 -11.76 -11.70 -2.61
C ASP A 33 -11.41 -11.45 -1.14
N GLU A 34 -11.35 -12.52 -0.33
CA GLU A 34 -11.08 -12.46 1.10
C GLU A 34 -10.08 -13.53 1.54
N SER A 35 -9.11 -13.13 2.36
CA SER A 35 -8.20 -14.01 3.09
C SER A 35 -8.30 -13.77 4.60
N GLU A 36 -7.56 -14.59 5.35
CA GLU A 36 -7.51 -14.51 6.81
C GLU A 36 -6.96 -13.16 7.33
N ASP A 37 -6.09 -12.52 6.55
CA ASP A 37 -5.28 -11.35 6.89
C ASP A 37 -5.43 -10.19 5.89
N SER A 38 -6.17 -10.38 4.80
CA SER A 38 -6.40 -9.35 3.79
C SER A 38 -7.71 -9.50 3.05
N VAL A 39 -8.16 -8.42 2.43
CA VAL A 39 -9.36 -8.38 1.60
C VAL A 39 -9.09 -7.53 0.37
N PHE A 40 -9.57 -7.98 -0.77
CA PHE A 40 -9.55 -7.25 -2.02
C PHE A 40 -10.90 -6.60 -2.25
N ILE A 41 -10.90 -5.31 -2.55
CA ILE A 41 -12.11 -4.56 -2.91
C ILE A 41 -11.93 -3.87 -4.26
N GLU A 42 -13.04 -3.60 -4.92
CA GLU A 42 -13.06 -2.84 -6.18
C GLU A 42 -12.50 -1.43 -5.97
N PHE A 43 -11.65 -0.97 -6.88
CA PHE A 43 -11.10 0.38 -6.82
C PHE A 43 -12.06 1.39 -7.47
N SER A 44 -12.24 2.51 -6.78
CA SER A 44 -12.68 3.78 -7.36
C SER A 44 -12.00 4.93 -6.61
N GLU A 45 -11.86 6.10 -7.25
CA GLU A 45 -11.21 7.26 -6.59
C GLU A 45 -11.96 7.70 -5.32
N GLU A 46 -13.30 7.62 -5.31
CA GLU A 46 -14.12 7.98 -4.15
C GLU A 46 -13.82 7.10 -2.92
N ILE A 47 -13.49 5.82 -3.18
CA ILE A 47 -13.20 4.80 -2.16
C ILE A 47 -11.89 5.13 -1.42
N LEU A 48 -10.92 5.80 -2.04
CA LEU A 48 -9.65 6.14 -1.41
C LEU A 48 -9.85 6.94 -0.11
N SER A 49 -10.73 7.94 -0.14
CA SER A 49 -11.05 8.77 1.03
C SER A 49 -11.72 7.97 2.16
N LYS A 50 -12.53 6.96 1.81
CA LYS A 50 -13.24 6.09 2.76
C LYS A 50 -12.28 5.06 3.37
N VAL A 51 -11.40 4.46 2.57
CA VAL A 51 -10.34 3.54 3.04
C VAL A 51 -9.41 4.26 4.00
N LYS A 52 -9.06 5.51 3.70
CA LYS A 52 -8.34 6.37 4.63
C LYS A 52 -9.15 6.70 5.90
N LYS A 53 -10.43 6.35 6.07
CA LYS A 53 -11.15 6.55 7.35
C LYS A 53 -11.24 5.28 8.20
N MET A 54 -10.92 4.12 7.60
CA MET A 54 -11.02 2.84 8.29
C MET A 54 -10.03 2.74 9.45
N ARG A 55 -10.49 2.16 10.56
CA ARG A 55 -9.65 1.94 11.76
C ARG A 55 -9.23 0.49 11.95
N SER A 56 -9.96 -0.44 11.35
CA SER A 56 -9.69 -1.88 11.46
C SER A 56 -8.58 -2.37 10.52
N VAL A 57 -8.27 -1.58 9.49
CA VAL A 57 -7.24 -1.89 8.49
C VAL A 57 -5.88 -1.39 8.97
N SER A 58 -4.83 -2.17 8.76
CA SER A 58 -3.46 -1.79 9.12
C SER A 58 -2.76 -1.04 7.98
N ARG A 59 -2.95 -1.50 6.74
CA ARG A 59 -2.35 -0.97 5.50
C ARG A 59 -3.29 -1.16 4.33
N ALA A 60 -3.26 -0.23 3.39
CA ALA A 60 -3.98 -0.32 2.13
C ALA A 60 -3.03 -0.14 0.95
N TYR A 61 -3.14 -1.01 -0.04
CA TYR A 61 -2.36 -0.96 -1.27
C TYR A 61 -3.29 -0.85 -2.48
N LEU A 62 -2.93 0.02 -3.43
CA LEU A 62 -3.46 -0.01 -4.77
C LEU A 62 -2.69 -1.06 -5.55
N VAL A 63 -3.36 -2.11 -6.01
CA VAL A 63 -2.69 -3.29 -6.58
C VAL A 63 -3.23 -3.67 -7.95
N LEU A 64 -2.35 -4.30 -8.72
CA LEU A 64 -2.65 -5.02 -9.95
C LEU A 64 -2.11 -6.44 -9.82
N GLN A 65 -2.93 -7.43 -10.19
CA GLN A 65 -2.55 -8.83 -10.18
C GLN A 65 -2.52 -9.41 -11.59
N SER A 66 -1.47 -10.17 -11.91
CA SER A 66 -1.36 -10.92 -13.16
C SER A 66 -0.21 -11.93 -13.07
N ASP A 67 -0.25 -13.01 -13.85
CA ASP A 67 0.84 -13.98 -13.91
C ASP A 67 2.12 -13.42 -14.53
N ILE A 68 2.01 -12.31 -15.27
CA ILE A 68 3.15 -11.70 -15.98
C ILE A 68 3.86 -10.60 -15.19
N TYR A 69 3.34 -10.16 -14.04
CA TYR A 69 3.90 -9.01 -13.29
C TYR A 69 5.15 -9.32 -12.47
N HIS A 70 5.97 -10.26 -12.93
CA HIS A 70 7.28 -10.53 -12.35
C HIS A 70 8.25 -9.35 -12.57
N PRO A 71 9.32 -9.22 -11.77
CA PRO A 71 10.23 -8.06 -11.81
C PRO A 71 10.80 -7.76 -13.20
N LYS A 72 11.19 -8.80 -13.95
CA LYS A 72 11.68 -8.67 -15.34
C LYS A 72 10.65 -8.07 -16.31
N TYR A 73 9.36 -8.31 -16.11
CA TYR A 73 8.33 -7.71 -16.94
C TYR A 73 8.13 -6.25 -16.54
N ILE A 74 8.00 -5.98 -15.25
CA ILE A 74 7.81 -4.62 -14.72
C ILE A 74 9.00 -3.71 -15.07
N SER A 75 10.23 -4.22 -15.06
CA SER A 75 11.41 -3.44 -15.48
C SER A 75 11.36 -3.03 -16.95
N ASN A 76 10.70 -3.81 -17.82
CA ASN A 76 10.48 -3.45 -19.23
C ASN A 76 9.20 -2.62 -19.44
N HIS A 77 8.23 -2.72 -18.52
CA HIS A 77 6.93 -2.08 -18.58
C HIS A 77 6.69 -1.16 -17.38
N LYS A 78 7.67 -0.29 -17.08
CA LYS A 78 7.70 0.53 -15.85
C LYS A 78 6.49 1.45 -15.68
N SER A 79 5.85 1.84 -16.78
CA SER A 79 4.62 2.64 -16.77
C SER A 79 3.46 1.95 -16.06
N ILE A 80 3.45 0.61 -15.92
CA ILE A 80 2.44 -0.10 -15.11
C ILE A 80 2.53 0.37 -13.66
N LEU A 81 3.74 0.41 -13.12
CA LEU A 81 3.98 0.91 -11.77
C LEU A 81 3.83 2.42 -11.69
N GLY A 82 4.32 3.16 -12.71
CA GLY A 82 4.13 4.61 -12.82
C GLY A 82 2.66 5.01 -12.71
N ASN A 83 1.77 4.34 -13.44
CA ASN A 83 0.33 4.61 -13.37
C ASN A 83 -0.25 4.43 -11.95
N LEU A 84 0.25 3.47 -11.16
CA LEU A 84 -0.18 3.28 -9.77
C LEU A 84 0.31 4.41 -8.87
N ILE A 85 1.58 4.82 -9.06
CA ILE A 85 2.19 5.92 -8.31
C ILE A 85 1.47 7.24 -8.66
N ASP A 86 1.21 7.50 -9.95
CA ASP A 86 0.52 8.68 -10.47
C ASP A 86 -0.85 8.91 -9.83
N ILE A 87 -1.58 7.84 -9.52
CA ILE A 87 -2.86 7.94 -8.82
C ILE A 87 -2.63 8.43 -7.39
N ILE A 88 -1.64 7.86 -6.70
CA ILE A 88 -1.43 8.11 -5.26
C ILE A 88 -0.78 9.47 -5.00
N VAL A 89 0.19 9.89 -5.83
CA VAL A 89 0.87 11.20 -5.70
C VAL A 89 -0.06 12.39 -5.93
N ARG A 90 -1.25 12.19 -6.52
CA ARG A 90 -2.29 13.24 -6.61
C ARG A 90 -2.92 13.57 -5.27
N TYR A 91 -2.89 12.64 -4.31
CA TYR A 91 -3.58 12.78 -3.03
C TYR A 91 -2.64 13.02 -1.85
N ASP A 92 -1.36 12.67 -1.97
CA ASP A 92 -0.36 12.85 -0.93
C ASP A 92 1.00 13.20 -1.55
N ASN A 93 1.82 13.92 -0.79
CA ASN A 93 3.21 14.20 -1.16
C ASN A 93 4.13 13.16 -0.51
N PHE A 94 5.02 12.58 -1.32
CA PHE A 94 6.00 11.60 -0.88
C PHE A 94 7.40 12.16 -1.04
N LYS A 95 8.27 11.88 -0.07
CA LYS A 95 9.68 12.28 -0.13
C LYS A 95 10.58 11.09 -0.39
N THR A 96 10.20 9.93 0.13
CA THR A 96 11.06 8.75 0.14
C THR A 96 10.30 7.51 -0.31
N PHE A 97 10.92 6.64 -1.09
CA PHE A 97 10.29 5.41 -1.55
C PHE A 97 11.09 4.17 -1.20
N LYS A 98 10.41 3.03 -1.15
CA LYS A 98 11.02 1.70 -0.99
C LYS A 98 10.31 0.69 -1.85
N ILE A 99 11.08 -0.11 -2.60
CA ILE A 99 10.56 -1.27 -3.32
C ILE A 99 10.82 -2.53 -2.49
N SER A 100 9.74 -3.23 -2.13
CA SER A 100 9.81 -4.55 -1.51
C SER A 100 9.62 -5.61 -2.59
N CYS A 101 10.72 -6.27 -2.98
CA CYS A 101 10.72 -7.35 -3.96
C CYS A 101 11.72 -8.42 -3.53
N ALA A 102 11.38 -9.70 -3.74
CA ALA A 102 12.36 -10.76 -3.63
C ALA A 102 13.48 -10.54 -4.67
N GLY A 103 14.74 -10.55 -4.24
CA GLY A 103 15.86 -10.18 -5.10
C GLY A 103 15.94 -8.66 -5.35
N SER A 104 15.81 -7.85 -4.29
CA SER A 104 15.92 -6.39 -4.32
C SER A 104 17.21 -5.88 -4.98
N ASP A 105 18.29 -6.66 -4.91
CA ASP A 105 19.59 -6.31 -5.51
C ASP A 105 19.70 -6.60 -7.01
N SER A 106 18.67 -7.20 -7.61
CA SER A 106 18.65 -7.55 -9.03
C SER A 106 18.73 -6.31 -9.94
N PRO A 107 19.34 -6.44 -11.13
CA PRO A 107 19.37 -5.36 -12.12
C PRO A 107 17.97 -4.85 -12.48
N GLU A 108 16.98 -5.74 -12.50
CA GLU A 108 15.59 -5.42 -12.78
C GLU A 108 15.01 -4.46 -11.73
N VAL A 109 15.17 -4.78 -10.44
CA VAL A 109 14.63 -3.95 -9.35
C VAL A 109 15.38 -2.62 -9.27
N LYS A 110 16.70 -2.62 -9.45
CA LYS A 110 17.50 -1.37 -9.52
C LYS A 110 17.08 -0.48 -10.70
N SER A 111 16.77 -1.07 -11.85
CA SER A 111 16.24 -0.32 -13.00
C SER A 111 14.88 0.32 -12.70
N ILE A 112 14.01 -0.37 -11.96
CA ILE A 112 12.72 0.16 -11.52
C ILE A 112 12.91 1.29 -10.50
N ALA A 113 13.79 1.10 -9.51
CA ALA A 113 14.10 2.11 -8.50
C ALA A 113 14.60 3.40 -9.14
N LYS A 114 15.56 3.30 -10.06
CA LYS A 114 16.09 4.44 -10.80
C LYS A 114 15.00 5.20 -11.56
N TYR A 115 14.11 4.48 -12.24
CA TYR A 115 12.98 5.10 -12.95
C TYR A 115 12.08 5.91 -12.01
N ILE A 116 11.76 5.38 -10.82
CA ILE A 116 10.92 6.07 -9.84
C ILE A 116 11.62 7.33 -9.34
N GLN A 117 12.89 7.22 -8.97
CA GLN A 117 13.71 8.35 -8.53
C GLN A 117 13.79 9.43 -9.60
N ASP A 118 14.06 9.06 -10.86
CA ASP A 118 14.18 10.01 -11.97
C ASP A 118 12.84 10.69 -12.31
N THR A 119 11.73 9.95 -12.24
CA THR A 119 10.39 10.43 -12.64
C THR A 119 9.74 11.27 -11.55
N TYR A 120 9.75 10.80 -10.31
CA TYR A 120 9.01 11.41 -9.19
C TYR A 120 9.89 12.27 -8.27
N LYS A 121 11.21 12.30 -8.50
CA LYS A 121 12.18 13.08 -7.71
C LYS A 121 12.12 12.75 -6.21
N VAL A 122 11.90 11.47 -5.89
CA VAL A 122 11.90 10.92 -4.54
C VAL A 122 13.14 10.09 -4.28
N GLU A 123 13.60 10.04 -3.04
CA GLU A 123 14.82 9.31 -2.66
C GLU A 123 14.51 7.90 -2.15
N GLU A 124 15.36 6.93 -2.44
CA GLU A 124 15.20 5.58 -1.88
C GLU A 124 15.62 5.58 -0.41
N SER A 125 14.77 5.03 0.48
CA SER A 125 15.06 4.94 1.91
C SER A 125 14.45 3.68 2.52
N ASP A 126 15.11 3.11 3.52
CA ASP A 126 14.54 1.99 4.27
C ASP A 126 13.28 2.37 5.05
N GLU A 127 13.24 3.61 5.53
CA GLU A 127 12.10 4.22 6.21
C GLU A 127 11.32 5.13 5.25
N ALA A 128 10.82 4.54 4.17
CA ALA A 128 10.06 5.25 3.15
C ALA A 128 8.61 5.55 3.53
N ASP A 129 8.10 6.71 3.08
CA ASP A 129 6.67 7.05 3.11
C ASP A 129 5.90 6.41 1.93
N LEU A 130 6.51 6.31 0.75
CA LEU A 130 5.97 5.59 -0.41
C LEU A 130 6.48 4.14 -0.45
N LYS A 131 5.61 3.19 -0.10
CA LYS A 131 5.98 1.76 -0.13
C LYS A 131 5.40 1.10 -1.37
N ILE A 132 6.27 0.51 -2.15
CA ILE A 132 5.93 -0.23 -3.36
C ILE A 132 6.29 -1.69 -3.13
N HIS A 133 5.51 -2.62 -3.65
CA HIS A 133 5.84 -4.04 -3.62
C HIS A 133 5.70 -4.69 -5.00
N ILE A 134 6.53 -5.71 -5.22
CA ILE A 134 6.43 -6.66 -6.33
C ILE A 134 6.58 -8.03 -5.70
N ILE A 135 5.46 -8.72 -5.47
CA ILE A 135 5.41 -9.97 -4.70
C ILE A 135 4.62 -11.04 -5.44
N LYS A 136 4.81 -12.28 -5.03
CA LYS A 136 4.04 -13.44 -5.53
C LYS A 136 3.42 -14.17 -4.34
N PRO A 137 2.29 -13.68 -3.78
CA PRO A 137 1.73 -14.22 -2.54
C PRO A 137 1.19 -15.66 -2.68
N LYS A 138 0.78 -16.07 -3.89
CA LYS A 138 0.39 -17.45 -4.21
C LYS A 138 0.83 -17.83 -5.64
N TYR A 139 -0.12 -17.87 -6.57
CA TYR A 139 0.11 -18.26 -7.96
C TYR A 139 0.29 -17.06 -8.89
N THR A 140 -0.30 -15.91 -8.54
CA THR A 140 -0.28 -14.66 -9.30
C THR A 140 0.77 -13.69 -8.75
N TRP A 141 1.37 -12.89 -9.63
CA TRP A 141 2.17 -11.75 -9.20
C TRP A 141 1.27 -10.56 -8.87
N GLU A 142 1.67 -9.82 -7.85
CA GLU A 142 1.03 -8.61 -7.39
C GLU A 142 2.05 -7.48 -7.40
N VAL A 143 1.68 -6.38 -8.05
CA VAL A 143 2.42 -5.11 -8.00
C VAL A 143 1.51 -4.09 -7.40
N GLY A 144 2.03 -3.35 -6.42
CA GLY A 144 1.20 -2.40 -5.71
C GLY A 144 1.96 -1.29 -5.02
N THR A 145 1.24 -0.22 -4.78
CA THR A 145 1.73 0.97 -4.11
C THR A 145 0.84 1.28 -2.91
N GLN A 146 1.45 1.55 -1.77
CA GLN A 146 0.75 1.82 -0.53
C GLN A 146 0.05 3.18 -0.59
N ILE A 147 -1.23 3.20 -0.28
CA ILE A 147 -2.06 4.43 -0.26
C ILE A 147 -1.91 5.16 1.07
N THR A 148 -1.58 4.43 2.13
CA THR A 148 -1.48 4.98 3.48
C THR A 148 -0.02 5.34 3.78
N PRO A 149 0.37 6.61 3.93
CA PRO A 149 1.77 6.98 4.19
C PRO A 149 2.29 6.51 5.56
N ARG A 150 1.39 6.31 6.54
CA ARG A 150 1.68 5.74 7.86
C ARG A 150 0.68 4.64 8.18
N PRO A 151 1.04 3.62 8.98
CA PRO A 151 0.06 2.62 9.42
C PRO A 151 -1.12 3.34 10.07
N LEU A 152 -2.34 2.94 9.73
CA LEU A 152 -3.56 3.60 10.20
C LEU A 152 -3.66 3.63 11.75
N SER A 153 -2.94 2.73 12.42
CA SER A 153 -2.78 2.63 13.87
C SER A 153 -1.87 3.68 14.52
N VAL A 154 -1.13 4.48 13.73
CA VAL A 154 -0.16 5.49 14.21
C VAL A 154 -0.63 6.92 13.92
N ARG A 155 -1.92 7.11 13.64
CA ARG A 155 -2.51 8.45 13.45
C ARG A 155 -2.44 9.28 14.72
N ASP A 156 -2.40 10.61 14.55
CA ASP A 156 -1.98 11.64 15.51
C ASP A 156 -2.55 11.54 16.94
N TYR A 157 -3.64 10.80 17.16
CA TYR A 157 -4.13 10.50 18.51
C TYR A 157 -3.08 9.78 19.38
N LYS A 158 -2.18 8.98 18.79
CA LYS A 158 -1.15 8.25 19.54
C LYS A 158 0.09 9.10 19.83
N GLN A 159 0.34 10.14 19.04
CA GLN A 159 1.43 11.09 19.30
C GLN A 159 1.13 11.89 20.57
N TYR A 160 -0.13 12.30 20.75
CA TYR A 160 -0.60 12.94 21.99
C TYR A 160 -0.49 12.04 23.24
N MET A 161 -0.66 10.72 23.08
CA MET A 161 -0.54 9.77 24.19
C MET A 161 0.92 9.53 24.59
N ASN A 162 1.87 9.45 23.64
CA ASN A 162 3.28 9.27 23.97
C ASN A 162 3.89 10.50 24.66
N ASP A 163 3.54 11.72 24.22
CA ASP A 163 4.01 12.95 24.88
C ASP A 163 3.42 13.13 26.29
N LYS A 164 2.14 12.77 26.51
CA LYS A 164 1.55 12.82 27.86
C LYS A 164 2.13 11.77 28.82
N VAL A 165 2.42 10.57 28.34
CA VAL A 165 2.98 9.49 29.18
C VAL A 165 4.43 9.79 29.58
N LEU A 166 5.20 10.48 28.71
CA LEU A 166 6.54 10.97 29.05
C LEU A 166 6.51 12.14 30.05
N GLN A 167 5.56 13.08 29.92
CA GLN A 167 5.42 14.18 30.89
C GLN A 167 4.96 13.70 32.28
N LEU A 168 4.08 12.70 32.35
CA LEU A 168 3.62 12.13 33.63
C LEU A 168 4.69 11.29 34.36
N ARG A 169 5.72 10.80 33.67
CA ARG A 169 6.84 10.06 34.27
C ARG A 169 7.98 10.93 34.79
N LEU A 170 8.03 12.21 34.43
CA LEU A 170 9.03 13.17 34.91
C LEU A 170 8.51 14.05 36.05
N SER A 171 7.31 13.75 36.57
CA SER A 171 6.63 14.51 37.62
C SER A 171 6.44 13.71 38.93
N TYR A 172 7.20 12.63 39.13
CA TYR A 172 7.24 11.86 40.38
C TYR A 172 8.68 11.69 40.86
#